data_AF-A0A3N0C1A8-F1
#
_entry.id   AF-A0A3N0C1A8-F1
#
_cell.length_a   1.000
_cell.length_b   1.000
_cell.length_c   1.000
_cell.angle_alpha   90.00
_cell.angle_beta   90.00
_cell.angle_gamma   90.00
#
_symmetry.space_group_name_H-M   'P 1'
#
loop_
_entity.id
_entity.type
_entity.pdbx_description
1 polymer ?
#
loop_
_entity_poly.entity_id
_entity_poly.type
_entity_poly.pdbx_seq_one_letter_code
_entity_poly.pdbx_strand_id
1 'polypeptide(L)'
;MINKRQSDSFSAIIRKLFVIFLLFTFILTVGSFILRHTITNKLDRLSSQLRQPWQQQAISRLLVDLNLTENSFQQASANGEVKDLDAYKKHLKDILAKMGNILQRYKVDGNSDIPKSKQQIALALQQKLAVSEKLFDLQKRFTSLLEKTTLESISDNSATKQFGKVKMQADTSVSTYQESTDRGLIERLKDAVKNTSDVKVLTIKKQKNQDIANAKENQNKLLKDLGQQYSLLTQSNQELILANLNLLTELRQVLLELQSIERVAFEKSREEILEEYRSTSLSLNTFTGIASAFILLFIVILIIYMRKASTSEKRYIMENSRAVRLASQKSEILAIMSHEIRNKLMAINGAVYMLKRTALIPEQEKPVKSINLSSSLLLETVNNVLDVSKLE
;
A
#
# COMPACT_ATOMS: atom_id res chain seq x y z
N MET A 1 31.21 49.83 41.75
CA MET A 1 31.48 48.38 41.52
C MET A 1 30.24 47.48 41.54
N ILE A 2 29.14 47.84 42.22
CA ILE A 2 27.93 46.98 42.35
C ILE A 2 27.17 46.81 41.02
N ASN A 3 27.19 47.83 40.14
CA ASN A 3 26.36 47.86 38.91
C ASN A 3 26.86 46.92 37.78
N LYS A 4 28.17 46.68 37.69
CA LYS A 4 28.74 45.78 36.66
C LYS A 4 28.34 44.32 36.90
N ARG A 5 28.26 43.89 38.16
CA ARG A 5 27.79 42.54 38.55
C ARG A 5 26.31 42.27 38.23
N GLN A 6 25.44 43.28 38.31
CA GLN A 6 24.01 43.11 37.95
C GLN A 6 23.78 43.12 36.43
N SER A 7 24.53 43.93 35.68
CA SER A 7 24.51 43.93 34.21
C SER A 7 25.06 42.62 33.64
N ASP A 8 26.17 42.11 34.20
CA ASP A 8 26.78 40.84 33.78
C ASP A 8 25.86 39.65 34.09
N SER A 9 25.19 39.64 35.25
CA SER A 9 24.23 38.58 35.59
C SER A 9 22.99 38.62 34.69
N PHE A 10 22.53 39.80 34.28
CA PHE A 10 21.40 39.97 33.36
C PHE A 10 21.72 39.43 31.96
N SER A 11 22.87 39.78 31.39
CA SER A 11 23.29 39.24 30.08
C SER A 11 23.54 37.73 30.11
N ALA A 12 23.99 37.20 31.25
CA ALA A 12 24.19 35.77 31.45
C ALA A 12 22.86 35.01 31.50
N ILE A 13 21.83 35.58 32.13
CA ILE A 13 20.49 34.98 32.19
C ILE A 13 19.83 34.99 30.81
N ILE A 14 19.94 36.08 30.04
CA ILE A 14 19.40 36.16 28.66
C ILE A 14 20.07 35.12 27.76
N ARG A 15 21.40 35.01 27.81
CA ARG A 15 22.12 33.96 27.06
C ARG A 15 21.68 32.56 27.46
N LYS A 16 21.52 32.28 28.75
CA LYS A 16 21.01 30.98 29.21
C LYS A 16 19.58 30.72 28.72
N LEU A 17 18.69 31.70 28.79
CA LEU A 17 17.30 31.58 28.32
C LEU A 17 17.26 31.33 26.79
N PHE A 18 18.07 32.07 26.03
CA PHE A 18 18.17 31.91 24.57
C PHE A 18 18.74 30.54 24.19
N VAL A 19 19.78 30.07 24.88
CA VAL A 19 20.35 28.72 24.68
C VAL A 19 19.31 27.65 25.01
N ILE A 20 18.56 27.79 26.11
CA ILE A 20 17.49 26.84 26.47
C ILE A 20 16.40 26.83 25.39
N PHE A 21 16.02 27.98 24.85
CA PHE A 21 15.04 28.07 23.76
C PHE A 21 15.54 27.44 22.46
N LEU A 22 16.80 27.68 22.09
CA LEU A 22 17.41 27.10 20.90
C LEU A 22 17.53 25.58 21.03
N LEU A 23 17.87 25.08 22.21
CA LEU A 23 17.94 23.65 22.51
C LEU A 23 16.53 23.02 22.49
N PHE A 24 15.53 23.70 23.04
CA PHE A 24 14.14 23.24 23.02
C PHE A 24 13.56 23.20 21.61
N THR A 25 13.73 24.25 20.82
CA THR A 25 13.29 24.28 19.41
C THR A 25 14.04 23.24 18.57
N PHE A 26 15.32 22.99 18.85
CA PHE A 26 16.06 21.89 18.24
C PHE A 26 15.48 20.52 18.60
N ILE A 27 15.17 20.26 19.88
CA ILE A 27 14.50 19.01 20.29
C ILE A 27 13.14 18.85 19.61
N LEU A 28 12.39 19.94 19.50
CA LEU A 28 11.04 19.94 18.93
C LEU A 28 11.08 19.68 17.42
N THR A 29 12.03 20.31 16.71
CA THR A 29 12.23 20.09 15.26
C THR A 29 12.78 18.70 14.96
N VAL A 30 13.76 18.21 15.73
CA VAL A 30 14.28 16.84 15.61
C VAL A 30 13.20 15.81 15.93
N GLY A 31 12.43 16.00 17.00
CA GLY A 31 11.31 15.13 17.36
C GLY A 31 10.23 15.10 16.28
N SER A 32 9.86 16.27 15.74
CA SER A 32 8.93 16.39 14.61
C SER A 32 9.45 15.70 13.35
N PHE A 33 10.75 15.83 13.06
CA PHE A 33 11.39 15.20 11.90
C PHE A 33 11.44 13.68 12.02
N ILE A 34 11.83 13.14 13.19
CA ILE A 34 11.83 11.69 13.46
C ILE A 34 10.42 11.12 13.36
N LEU A 35 9.43 11.81 13.93
CA LEU A 35 8.04 11.40 13.88
C LEU A 35 7.51 11.40 12.44
N ARG A 36 7.76 12.49 11.70
CA ARG A 36 7.42 12.58 10.27
C ARG A 36 8.09 11.49 9.46
N HIS A 37 9.39 11.24 9.65
CA HIS A 37 10.12 10.22 8.91
C HIS A 37 9.59 8.81 9.20
N THR A 38 9.34 8.49 10.47
CA THR A 38 8.76 7.20 10.89
C THR A 38 7.39 6.98 10.26
N ILE A 39 6.56 8.03 10.23
CA ILE A 39 5.23 7.98 9.62
C ILE A 39 5.32 7.87 8.11
N THR A 40 6.17 8.64 7.45
CA THR A 40 6.32 8.61 5.99
C THR A 40 6.80 7.23 5.54
N ASN A 41 7.77 6.64 6.24
CA ASN A 41 8.25 5.29 5.94
C ASN A 41 7.17 4.23 6.18
N LYS A 42 6.38 4.35 7.26
CA LYS A 42 5.21 3.49 7.47
C LYS A 42 4.18 3.71 6.35
N LEU A 43 3.92 4.95 5.95
CA LEU A 43 2.94 5.30 4.94
C LEU A 43 3.35 4.82 3.55
N ASP A 44 4.65 4.85 3.22
CA ASP A 44 5.18 4.33 1.95
C ASP A 44 5.08 2.81 1.90
N ARG A 45 5.40 2.12 3.01
CA ARG A 45 5.16 0.68 3.13
C ARG A 45 3.67 0.35 2.98
N LEU A 46 2.80 1.10 3.64
CA LEU A 46 1.34 0.92 3.58
C LEU A 46 0.77 1.22 2.19
N SER A 47 1.23 2.31 1.55
CA SER A 47 0.89 2.68 0.18
C SER A 47 1.30 1.59 -0.79
N SER A 48 2.48 0.99 -0.61
CA SER A 48 2.94 -0.13 -1.44
C SER A 48 2.09 -1.40 -1.26
N GLN A 49 1.60 -1.68 -0.05
CA GLN A 49 0.71 -2.80 0.24
C GLN A 49 -0.73 -2.57 -0.28
N LEU A 50 -1.17 -1.30 -0.34
CA LEU A 50 -2.49 -0.89 -0.83
C LEU A 50 -2.52 -0.63 -2.35
N ARG A 51 -1.38 -0.41 -3.00
CA ARG A 51 -1.26 -0.20 -4.45
C ARG A 51 -1.39 -1.54 -5.20
N GLN A 52 -2.67 -1.90 -5.33
CA GLN A 52 -3.29 -2.90 -6.20
C GLN A 52 -3.00 -4.39 -5.93
N PRO A 53 -4.06 -5.19 -5.75
CA PRO A 53 -3.96 -6.64 -5.62
C PRO A 53 -3.68 -7.24 -7.00
N TRP A 54 -2.40 -7.41 -7.35
CA TRP A 54 -1.97 -8.20 -8.52
C TRP A 54 -2.67 -9.57 -8.58
N GLN A 55 -3.09 -10.11 -7.43
CA GLN A 55 -3.69 -11.43 -7.25
C GLN A 55 -5.19 -11.46 -7.64
N GLN A 56 -5.97 -10.42 -7.33
CA GLN A 56 -7.38 -10.33 -7.78
C GLN A 56 -7.46 -10.27 -9.31
N GLN A 57 -6.53 -9.56 -9.96
CA GLN A 57 -6.47 -9.53 -11.42
C GLN A 57 -6.06 -10.89 -12.00
N ALA A 58 -5.15 -11.62 -11.33
CA ALA A 58 -4.74 -12.96 -11.77
C ALA A 58 -5.89 -13.98 -11.66
N ILE A 59 -6.63 -14.01 -10.56
CA ILE A 59 -7.77 -14.93 -10.37
C ILE A 59 -8.91 -14.58 -11.34
N SER A 60 -9.18 -13.29 -11.56
CA SER A 60 -10.20 -12.85 -12.52
C SER A 60 -9.85 -13.29 -13.96
N ARG A 61 -8.56 -13.22 -14.33
CA ARG A 61 -8.08 -13.75 -15.63
C ARG A 61 -8.23 -15.27 -15.72
N LEU A 62 -7.94 -16.01 -14.64
CA LEU A 62 -8.15 -17.46 -14.61
C LEU A 62 -9.62 -17.85 -14.76
N LEU A 63 -10.56 -17.07 -14.22
CA LEU A 63 -11.99 -17.29 -14.43
C LEU A 63 -12.38 -17.05 -15.91
N VAL A 64 -11.77 -16.07 -16.58
CA VAL A 64 -11.98 -15.86 -18.02
C VAL A 64 -11.39 -17.02 -18.83
N ASP A 65 -10.16 -17.42 -18.54
CA ASP A 65 -9.48 -18.56 -19.18
C ASP A 65 -10.31 -19.87 -18.99
N LEU A 66 -10.93 -20.05 -17.82
CA LEU A 66 -11.79 -21.21 -17.54
C LEU A 66 -13.06 -21.20 -18.40
N ASN A 67 -13.73 -20.06 -18.54
CA ASN A 67 -14.91 -19.95 -19.42
C ASN A 67 -14.55 -20.23 -20.88
N LEU A 68 -13.39 -19.76 -21.35
CA LEU A 68 -12.89 -20.07 -22.70
C LEU A 68 -12.60 -21.56 -22.87
N THR A 69 -12.10 -22.21 -21.82
CA THR A 69 -11.83 -23.66 -21.81
C THR A 69 -13.11 -24.47 -21.84
N GLU A 70 -14.13 -24.06 -21.08
CA GLU A 70 -15.47 -24.66 -21.11
C GLU A 70 -16.12 -24.55 -22.49
N ASN A 71 -16.04 -23.37 -23.11
CA ASN A 71 -16.52 -23.16 -24.47
C ASN A 71 -15.80 -24.07 -25.47
N SER A 72 -14.47 -24.17 -25.38
CA SER A 72 -13.66 -25.06 -26.24
C SER A 72 -14.07 -26.54 -26.07
N PHE A 73 -14.39 -26.96 -24.85
CA PHE A 73 -14.89 -28.32 -24.58
C PHE A 73 -16.27 -28.58 -25.19
N GLN A 74 -17.19 -27.62 -25.06
CA GLN A 74 -18.52 -27.71 -25.67
C GLN A 74 -18.43 -27.77 -27.21
N GLN A 75 -17.54 -26.98 -27.81
CA GLN A 75 -17.28 -27.02 -29.26
C GLN A 75 -16.65 -28.35 -29.68
N ALA A 76 -15.66 -28.87 -28.94
CA ALA A 76 -15.08 -30.18 -29.21
C ALA A 76 -16.12 -31.31 -29.10
N SER A 77 -17.05 -31.21 -28.15
CA SER A 77 -18.15 -32.16 -27.99
C SER A 77 -19.20 -32.07 -29.10
N ALA A 78 -19.42 -30.90 -29.69
CA ALA A 78 -20.43 -30.68 -30.73
C ALA A 78 -19.89 -30.94 -32.14
N ASN A 79 -18.66 -30.52 -32.43
CA ASN A 79 -18.07 -30.53 -33.77
C ASN A 79 -17.14 -31.73 -34.02
N GLY A 80 -16.69 -32.42 -32.95
CA GLY A 80 -15.80 -33.58 -33.06
C GLY A 80 -14.42 -33.24 -33.64
N GLU A 81 -13.96 -32.00 -33.51
CA GLU A 81 -12.65 -31.57 -34.01
C GLU A 81 -11.52 -31.88 -33.01
N VAL A 82 -10.46 -32.54 -33.50
CA VAL A 82 -9.26 -32.88 -32.71
C VAL A 82 -8.55 -31.63 -32.17
N LYS A 83 -8.62 -30.53 -32.93
CA LYS A 83 -7.96 -29.26 -32.60
C LYS A 83 -8.56 -28.61 -31.35
N ASP A 84 -9.89 -28.64 -31.21
CA ASP A 84 -10.58 -28.04 -30.07
C ASP A 84 -10.40 -28.86 -28.80
N LEU A 85 -10.31 -30.20 -28.94
CA LEU A 85 -10.00 -31.08 -27.81
C LEU A 85 -8.56 -30.89 -27.31
N ASP A 86 -7.60 -30.72 -28.21
CA ASP A 86 -6.20 -30.44 -27.83
C ASP A 86 -6.05 -29.05 -27.21
N ALA A 87 -6.76 -28.05 -27.75
CA ALA A 87 -6.84 -26.71 -27.16
C ALA A 87 -7.44 -26.74 -25.74
N TYR A 88 -8.52 -27.50 -25.52
CA TYR A 88 -9.12 -27.73 -24.20
C TYR A 88 -8.09 -28.33 -23.22
N LYS A 89 -7.42 -29.43 -23.61
CA LYS A 89 -6.42 -30.10 -22.77
C LYS A 89 -5.26 -29.16 -22.41
N LYS A 90 -4.81 -28.34 -23.36
CA LYS A 90 -3.71 -27.38 -23.17
C LYS A 90 -4.12 -26.22 -22.26
N HIS A 91 -5.27 -25.60 -22.49
CA HIS A 91 -5.74 -24.48 -21.68
C HIS A 91 -6.01 -24.89 -20.24
N LEU A 92 -6.64 -26.06 -20.01
CA LEU A 92 -6.89 -26.52 -18.65
C LEU A 92 -5.59 -26.85 -17.90
N LYS A 93 -4.60 -27.44 -18.57
CA LYS A 93 -3.27 -27.70 -17.98
C LYS A 93 -2.56 -26.40 -17.59
N ASP A 94 -2.65 -25.36 -18.41
CA ASP A 94 -2.08 -24.05 -18.12
C ASP A 94 -2.79 -23.36 -16.94
N ILE A 95 -4.12 -23.44 -16.87
CA ILE A 95 -4.91 -22.94 -15.73
C ILE A 95 -4.47 -23.62 -14.44
N LEU A 96 -4.39 -24.96 -14.42
CA LEU A 96 -3.96 -25.73 -13.25
C LEU A 96 -2.51 -25.39 -12.84
N ALA A 97 -1.60 -25.20 -13.81
CA ALA A 97 -0.22 -24.80 -13.54
C ALA A 97 -0.13 -23.37 -12.96
N LYS A 98 -0.88 -22.41 -13.53
CA LYS A 98 -0.99 -21.04 -13.02
C LYS A 98 -1.57 -21.02 -11.61
N MET A 99 -2.62 -21.81 -11.35
CA MET A 99 -3.20 -21.96 -10.00
C MET A 99 -2.20 -22.57 -9.02
N GLY A 100 -1.47 -23.62 -9.42
CA GLY A 100 -0.40 -24.21 -8.60
C GLY A 100 0.72 -23.22 -8.28
N ASN A 101 1.14 -22.41 -9.25
CA ASN A 101 2.14 -21.36 -9.06
C ASN A 101 1.65 -20.23 -8.15
N ILE A 102 0.38 -19.84 -8.28
CA ILE A 102 -0.27 -18.91 -7.37
C ILE A 102 -0.18 -19.51 -5.97
N LEU A 103 -0.69 -20.73 -5.74
CA LEU A 103 -0.68 -21.39 -4.42
C LEU A 103 0.73 -21.59 -3.82
N GLN A 104 1.74 -21.94 -4.63
CA GLN A 104 3.11 -22.13 -4.14
C GLN A 104 3.72 -20.86 -3.55
N ARG A 105 3.42 -19.68 -4.12
CA ARG A 105 3.92 -18.39 -3.61
C ARG A 105 3.36 -18.02 -2.22
N TYR A 106 2.35 -18.74 -1.74
CA TYR A 106 1.75 -18.53 -0.41
C TYR A 106 2.11 -19.61 0.61
N LYS A 107 2.99 -20.57 0.28
CA LYS A 107 3.61 -21.41 1.32
C LYS A 107 4.54 -20.52 2.14
N VAL A 108 4.05 -20.11 3.31
CA VAL A 108 4.77 -19.25 4.24
C VAL A 108 5.97 -20.00 4.82
N ASP A 109 7.18 -19.50 4.56
CA ASP A 109 8.37 -19.87 5.33
C ASP A 109 8.11 -19.51 6.81
N GLY A 110 8.16 -20.52 7.68
CA GLY A 110 7.74 -20.44 9.08
C GLY A 110 8.51 -19.47 10.00
N ASN A 111 9.42 -18.66 9.46
CA ASN A 111 10.35 -17.81 10.23
C ASN A 111 10.15 -16.30 10.07
N SER A 112 9.05 -15.82 9.47
CA SER A 112 8.75 -14.39 9.48
C SER A 112 8.03 -14.01 10.79
N ASP A 113 8.57 -13.00 11.48
CA ASP A 113 8.09 -12.50 12.77
C ASP A 113 6.77 -11.73 12.60
N ILE A 114 5.67 -12.46 12.39
CA ILE A 114 4.42 -11.84 11.93
C ILE A 114 3.64 -11.14 13.10
N PRO A 115 3.30 -9.83 12.99
CA PRO A 115 2.51 -9.02 13.96
C PRO A 115 1.03 -9.44 14.06
N LYS A 116 0.20 -8.85 14.93
CA LYS A 116 -1.25 -9.16 15.17
C LYS A 116 -2.12 -9.49 13.94
N SER A 117 -1.77 -9.02 12.75
CA SER A 117 -2.14 -9.57 11.43
C SER A 117 -2.04 -11.12 11.29
N LYS A 118 -1.28 -11.79 12.17
CA LYS A 118 -0.96 -13.23 12.20
C LYS A 118 -2.19 -14.11 12.34
N GLN A 119 -3.20 -13.67 13.11
CA GLN A 119 -4.43 -14.44 13.28
C GLN A 119 -5.28 -14.45 12.01
N GLN A 120 -5.27 -13.34 11.26
CA GLN A 120 -6.01 -13.22 10.00
C GLN A 120 -5.29 -13.96 8.89
N ILE A 121 -3.96 -13.86 8.86
CA ILE A 121 -3.11 -14.65 7.97
C ILE A 121 -3.26 -16.14 8.30
N ALA A 122 -3.33 -16.54 9.57
CA ALA A 122 -3.56 -17.94 9.95
C ALA A 122 -4.92 -18.47 9.49
N LEU A 123 -6.00 -17.70 9.64
CA LEU A 123 -7.34 -18.11 9.19
C LEU A 123 -7.43 -18.14 7.65
N ALA A 124 -6.86 -17.15 6.97
CA ALA A 124 -6.73 -17.14 5.52
C ALA A 124 -5.82 -18.27 5.01
N LEU A 125 -4.73 -18.59 5.71
CA LEU A 125 -3.83 -19.71 5.41
C LEU A 125 -4.54 -21.04 5.59
N GLN A 126 -5.33 -21.21 6.64
CA GLN A 126 -6.11 -22.42 6.89
C GLN A 126 -7.17 -22.63 5.81
N GLN A 127 -7.92 -21.58 5.44
CA GLN A 127 -8.88 -21.64 4.35
C GLN A 127 -8.19 -21.89 2.99
N LYS A 128 -7.00 -21.30 2.76
CA LYS A 128 -6.19 -21.52 1.55
C LYS A 128 -5.56 -22.92 1.49
N LEU A 129 -5.19 -23.51 2.61
CA LEU A 129 -4.72 -24.90 2.69
C LEU A 129 -5.83 -25.86 2.25
N ALA A 130 -7.07 -25.66 2.72
CA ALA A 130 -8.21 -26.44 2.28
C ALA A 130 -8.47 -26.30 0.77
N VAL A 131 -8.34 -25.09 0.21
CA VAL A 131 -8.43 -24.84 -1.25
C VAL A 131 -7.31 -25.56 -2.00
N SER A 132 -6.09 -25.60 -1.45
CA SER A 132 -4.95 -26.31 -2.04
C SER A 132 -5.15 -27.82 -2.07
N GLU A 133 -5.74 -28.40 -1.01
CA GLU A 133 -6.08 -29.83 -0.96
C GLU A 133 -7.17 -30.18 -1.98
N LYS A 134 -8.24 -29.39 -2.04
CA LYS A 134 -9.29 -29.54 -3.06
C LYS A 134 -8.73 -29.48 -4.48
N LEU A 135 -7.81 -28.53 -4.76
CA LEU A 135 -7.20 -28.41 -6.07
C LEU A 135 -6.32 -29.63 -6.42
N PHE A 136 -5.58 -30.16 -5.45
CA PHE A 136 -4.74 -31.34 -5.65
C PHE A 136 -5.58 -32.58 -6.00
N ASP A 137 -6.69 -32.78 -5.29
CA ASP A 137 -7.64 -33.85 -5.60
C ASP A 137 -8.26 -33.68 -6.98
N LEU A 138 -8.63 -32.44 -7.34
CA LEU A 138 -9.17 -32.11 -8.65
C LEU A 138 -8.16 -32.37 -9.77
N GLN A 139 -6.89 -32.03 -9.56
CA GLN A 139 -5.80 -32.30 -10.50
C GLN A 139 -5.59 -33.81 -10.71
N LYS A 140 -5.71 -34.62 -9.65
CA LYS A 140 -5.63 -36.08 -9.74
C LYS A 140 -6.79 -36.68 -10.54
N ARG A 141 -8.02 -36.21 -10.27
CA ARG A 141 -9.23 -36.61 -11.03
C ARG A 141 -9.13 -36.21 -12.50
N PHE A 142 -8.64 -35.00 -12.76
CA PHE A 142 -8.40 -34.51 -14.12
C PHE A 142 -7.42 -35.38 -14.89
N THR A 143 -6.28 -35.73 -14.29
CA THR A 143 -5.25 -36.54 -14.96
C THR A 143 -5.82 -37.90 -15.37
N SER A 144 -6.63 -38.51 -14.50
CA SER A 144 -7.36 -39.76 -14.79
C SER A 144 -8.42 -39.60 -15.89
N LEU A 145 -9.15 -38.48 -15.90
CA LEU A 145 -10.14 -38.20 -16.94
C LEU A 145 -9.49 -37.90 -18.29
N LEU A 146 -8.37 -37.20 -18.32
CA LEU A 146 -7.68 -36.81 -19.56
C LEU A 146 -7.08 -38.00 -20.30
N GLU A 147 -6.69 -39.04 -19.55
CA GLU A 147 -6.27 -40.35 -20.08
C GLU A 147 -7.43 -41.08 -20.77
N LYS A 148 -8.64 -40.96 -20.23
CA LYS A 148 -9.86 -41.60 -20.77
C LYS A 148 -10.57 -40.77 -21.84
N THR A 149 -10.30 -39.46 -21.90
CA THR A 149 -10.93 -38.49 -22.80
C THR A 149 -10.22 -38.48 -24.16
N THR A 150 -10.73 -39.24 -25.12
CA THR A 150 -10.26 -39.30 -26.51
C THR A 150 -11.33 -38.78 -27.46
N LEU A 151 -10.97 -38.46 -28.70
CA LEU A 151 -11.95 -38.01 -29.70
C LEU A 151 -13.09 -39.03 -29.90
N GLU A 152 -12.73 -40.31 -29.85
CA GLU A 152 -13.65 -41.45 -30.01
C GLU A 152 -14.59 -41.64 -28.81
N SER A 153 -14.17 -41.18 -27.62
CA SER A 153 -14.99 -41.22 -26.41
C SER A 153 -15.86 -39.96 -26.20
N ILE A 154 -15.84 -39.01 -27.14
CA ILE A 154 -16.58 -37.73 -27.04
C ILE A 154 -17.41 -37.46 -28.31
N SER A 155 -16.92 -37.89 -29.48
CA SER A 155 -17.59 -37.70 -30.76
C SER A 155 -18.75 -38.67 -30.96
N ASP A 156 -19.94 -38.14 -31.19
CA ASP A 156 -21.08 -38.89 -31.74
C ASP A 156 -21.09 -38.83 -33.27
N ASN A 157 -20.05 -39.33 -33.93
CA ASN A 157 -19.99 -39.42 -35.40
C ASN A 157 -20.67 -40.70 -35.93
N SER A 158 -21.90 -40.95 -35.47
CA SER A 158 -22.71 -42.11 -35.87
C SER A 158 -23.64 -41.84 -37.06
N ALA A 159 -23.76 -40.60 -37.54
CA ALA A 159 -24.71 -40.27 -38.61
C ALA A 159 -24.15 -40.35 -40.06
N THR A 160 -22.84 -40.52 -40.26
CA THR A 160 -22.23 -40.30 -41.60
C THR A 160 -21.20 -41.31 -42.08
N LYS A 161 -21.07 -42.49 -41.46
CA LYS A 161 -20.42 -43.61 -42.16
C LYS A 161 -21.44 -44.28 -43.08
N GLN A 162 -21.46 -43.80 -44.32
CA GLN A 162 -22.11 -44.43 -45.47
C GLN A 162 -21.98 -45.95 -45.40
N PHE A 163 -23.12 -46.64 -45.50
CA PHE A 163 -23.18 -48.06 -45.83
C PHE A 163 -22.23 -48.34 -46.99
N GLY A 164 -21.13 -49.06 -46.73
CA GLY A 164 -20.27 -49.56 -47.79
C GLY A 164 -21.14 -50.34 -48.78
N LYS A 165 -21.09 -49.98 -50.06
CA LYS A 165 -21.74 -50.74 -51.14
C LYS A 165 -21.27 -52.19 -51.03
N VAL A 166 -22.15 -53.06 -50.54
CA VAL A 166 -21.95 -54.51 -50.63
C VAL A 166 -21.99 -54.86 -52.11
N LYS A 167 -20.83 -55.10 -52.70
CA LYS A 167 -20.71 -55.63 -54.07
C LYS A 167 -21.19 -57.07 -54.03
N MET A 168 -22.47 -57.31 -54.33
CA MET A 168 -22.94 -58.66 -54.62
C MET A 168 -22.30 -59.12 -55.93
N GLN A 169 -21.45 -60.14 -55.89
CA GLN A 169 -21.07 -60.88 -57.09
C GLN A 169 -22.27 -61.72 -57.51
N ALA A 170 -22.86 -61.39 -58.66
CA ALA A 170 -23.85 -62.22 -59.30
C ALA A 170 -23.13 -63.38 -59.99
N ASP A 171 -23.12 -64.55 -59.36
CA ASP A 171 -22.74 -65.80 -60.03
C ASP A 171 -23.83 -66.15 -61.05
N THR A 172 -23.59 -65.77 -62.30
CA THR A 172 -24.34 -66.31 -63.45
C THR A 172 -23.35 -67.06 -64.32
N SER A 173 -23.22 -68.37 -64.09
CA SER A 173 -22.50 -69.26 -65.00
C SER A 173 -23.40 -69.58 -66.19
N VAL A 174 -23.20 -68.85 -67.29
CA VAL A 174 -23.78 -69.20 -68.60
C VAL A 174 -22.91 -70.32 -69.18
N SER A 175 -23.40 -71.55 -69.17
CA SER A 175 -22.78 -72.65 -69.94
C SER A 175 -23.45 -72.74 -71.30
N THR A 176 -22.67 -72.44 -72.35
CA THR A 176 -23.04 -72.61 -73.74
C THR A 176 -22.73 -74.05 -74.13
N TYR A 177 -23.74 -74.83 -74.52
CA TYR A 177 -23.52 -76.11 -75.18
C TYR A 177 -23.50 -75.89 -76.69
N GLN A 178 -22.38 -76.23 -77.33
CA GLN A 178 -22.31 -76.33 -78.79
C GLN A 178 -22.98 -77.63 -79.23
N GLU A 179 -24.00 -77.53 -80.08
CA GLU A 179 -24.56 -78.69 -80.78
C GLU A 179 -24.15 -78.63 -82.25
N SER A 180 -23.34 -79.60 -82.66
CA SER A 180 -22.91 -79.83 -84.03
C SER A 180 -24.12 -80.18 -84.89
N THR A 181 -24.45 -79.32 -85.84
CA THR A 181 -25.48 -79.58 -86.85
C THR A 181 -24.83 -80.01 -88.15
N ASP A 182 -24.79 -81.33 -88.36
CA ASP A 182 -24.59 -81.91 -89.68
C ASP A 182 -25.93 -82.51 -90.12
N ARG A 183 -26.73 -81.74 -90.88
CA ARG A 183 -27.91 -82.20 -91.65
C ARG A 183 -28.45 -81.12 -92.59
N GLY A 184 -28.71 -81.53 -93.83
CA GLY A 184 -28.90 -80.67 -95.00
C GLY A 184 -30.25 -79.95 -95.13
N LEU A 185 -30.21 -78.92 -95.98
CA LEU A 185 -31.23 -77.87 -96.21
C LEU A 185 -32.64 -78.35 -96.64
N ILE A 186 -32.87 -79.64 -96.92
CA ILE A 186 -34.14 -80.14 -97.47
C ILE A 186 -35.04 -80.81 -96.41
N GLU A 187 -34.55 -81.04 -95.19
CA GLU A 187 -35.35 -81.65 -94.11
C GLU A 187 -36.12 -80.61 -93.25
N ARG A 188 -35.81 -79.31 -93.40
CA ARG A 188 -36.42 -78.21 -92.62
C ARG A 188 -37.75 -77.67 -93.16
N LEU A 189 -38.26 -78.21 -94.27
CA LEU A 189 -39.55 -77.75 -94.84
C LEU A 189 -40.70 -78.76 -94.69
N LYS A 190 -40.49 -79.91 -94.04
CA LYS A 190 -41.50 -80.97 -94.02
C LYS A 190 -42.42 -80.99 -92.80
N ASP A 191 -42.00 -80.48 -91.64
CA ASP A 191 -42.78 -80.67 -90.39
C ASP A 191 -43.22 -79.36 -89.69
N ALA A 192 -43.41 -78.30 -90.46
CA ALA A 192 -44.61 -77.50 -90.18
C ALA A 192 -45.80 -78.48 -90.30
N VAL A 193 -46.54 -78.66 -89.21
CA VAL A 193 -47.67 -79.59 -89.00
C VAL A 193 -47.34 -80.74 -88.02
N LYS A 194 -47.20 -80.41 -86.73
CA LYS A 194 -47.93 -81.10 -85.65
C LYS A 194 -47.87 -80.33 -84.33
N ASN A 195 -49.05 -79.96 -83.86
CA ASN A 195 -49.34 -79.39 -82.55
C ASN A 195 -49.12 -80.46 -81.47
N THR A 196 -48.32 -80.18 -80.44
CA THR A 196 -48.37 -80.88 -79.15
C THR A 196 -47.73 -80.02 -78.06
N SER A 197 -48.53 -79.78 -77.02
CA SER A 197 -48.23 -79.06 -75.79
C SER A 197 -47.23 -79.80 -74.91
N ASP A 198 -46.26 -79.09 -74.31
CA ASP A 198 -45.52 -79.62 -73.17
C ASP A 198 -45.29 -78.56 -72.07
N VAL A 199 -45.82 -78.88 -70.90
CA VAL A 199 -45.78 -78.10 -69.66
C VAL A 199 -44.39 -78.26 -69.03
N LYS A 200 -43.63 -77.17 -68.96
CA LYS A 200 -42.31 -77.16 -68.30
C LYS A 200 -42.48 -77.07 -66.78
N VAL A 201 -42.45 -78.21 -66.11
CA VAL A 201 -42.45 -78.29 -64.63
C VAL A 201 -41.14 -77.71 -64.10
N LEU A 202 -41.22 -76.59 -63.37
CA LEU A 202 -40.12 -76.08 -62.55
C LEU A 202 -40.04 -76.89 -61.25
N THR A 203 -39.10 -77.84 -61.18
CA THR A 203 -38.71 -78.42 -59.90
C THR A 203 -37.69 -77.51 -59.23
N ILE A 204 -38.17 -76.58 -58.40
CA ILE A 204 -37.32 -75.80 -57.49
C ILE A 204 -36.84 -76.76 -56.39
N LYS A 205 -35.55 -77.15 -56.43
CA LYS A 205 -34.89 -77.80 -55.28
C LYS A 205 -34.85 -76.80 -54.12
N LYS A 206 -35.77 -76.98 -53.18
CA LYS A 206 -35.90 -76.27 -51.91
C LYS A 206 -34.79 -76.69 -50.95
N GLN A 207 -33.57 -76.22 -51.21
CA GLN A 207 -32.41 -76.43 -50.33
C GLN A 207 -31.54 -75.17 -50.34
N LYS A 208 -32.14 -74.03 -50.02
CA LYS A 208 -31.47 -72.73 -49.87
C LYS A 208 -32.20 -71.80 -48.87
N ASN A 209 -33.01 -72.34 -47.96
CA ASN A 209 -33.76 -71.54 -46.97
C ASN A 209 -33.17 -71.61 -45.54
N GLN A 210 -32.44 -72.68 -45.18
CA GLN A 210 -31.83 -72.77 -43.85
C GLN A 210 -30.58 -71.89 -43.73
N ASP A 211 -29.73 -71.82 -44.76
CA ASP A 211 -28.52 -70.98 -44.71
C ASP A 211 -28.83 -69.48 -44.75
N ILE A 212 -29.91 -69.08 -45.45
CA ILE A 212 -30.35 -67.67 -45.52
C ILE A 212 -31.05 -67.26 -44.21
N ALA A 213 -31.80 -68.15 -43.57
CA ALA A 213 -32.42 -67.89 -42.27
C ALA A 213 -31.37 -67.77 -41.16
N ASN A 214 -30.38 -68.68 -41.13
CA ASN A 214 -29.29 -68.65 -40.16
C ASN A 214 -28.36 -67.44 -40.37
N ALA A 215 -28.08 -67.05 -41.63
CA ALA A 215 -27.32 -65.85 -41.93
C ALA A 215 -28.05 -64.56 -41.51
N LYS A 216 -29.37 -64.47 -41.72
CA LYS A 216 -30.20 -63.35 -41.25
C LYS A 216 -30.32 -63.30 -39.73
N GLU A 217 -30.43 -64.44 -39.06
CA GLU A 217 -30.47 -64.50 -37.60
C GLU A 217 -29.14 -64.09 -36.97
N ASN A 218 -28.01 -64.54 -37.53
CA ASN A 218 -26.68 -64.11 -37.11
C ASN A 218 -26.45 -62.62 -37.39
N GLN A 219 -26.92 -62.10 -38.53
CA GLN A 219 -26.85 -60.67 -38.84
C GLN A 219 -27.71 -59.83 -37.88
N ASN A 220 -28.90 -60.31 -37.51
CA ASN A 220 -29.76 -59.64 -36.53
C ASN A 220 -29.19 -59.69 -35.10
N LYS A 221 -28.56 -60.79 -34.70
CA LYS A 221 -27.82 -60.89 -33.42
C LYS A 221 -26.64 -59.93 -33.41
N LEU A 222 -25.86 -59.88 -34.50
CA LEU A 222 -24.75 -58.95 -34.62
C LEU A 222 -25.23 -57.49 -34.59
N LEU A 223 -26.31 -57.14 -35.29
CA LEU A 223 -26.91 -55.81 -35.24
C LEU A 223 -27.44 -55.44 -33.85
N LYS A 224 -27.97 -56.42 -33.11
CA LYS A 224 -28.44 -56.23 -31.72
C LYS A 224 -27.26 -56.06 -30.76
N ASP A 225 -26.21 -56.86 -30.89
CA ASP A 225 -24.98 -56.74 -30.09
C ASP A 225 -24.24 -55.44 -30.40
N LEU A 226 -24.13 -55.04 -31.68
CA LEU A 226 -23.62 -53.73 -32.06
C LEU A 226 -24.50 -52.62 -31.50
N GLY A 227 -25.83 -52.72 -31.62
CA GLY A 227 -26.76 -51.73 -31.06
C GLY A 227 -26.63 -51.59 -29.54
N GLN A 228 -26.42 -52.70 -28.82
CA GLN A 228 -26.15 -52.70 -27.38
C GLN A 228 -24.78 -52.09 -27.06
N GLN A 229 -23.73 -52.42 -27.82
CA GLN A 229 -22.41 -51.82 -27.67
C GLN A 229 -22.43 -50.31 -27.95
N TYR A 230 -23.16 -49.86 -28.98
CA TYR A 230 -23.35 -48.44 -29.27
C TYR A 230 -24.11 -47.74 -28.16
N SER A 231 -25.19 -48.33 -27.64
CA SER A 231 -25.94 -47.76 -26.51
C SER A 231 -25.06 -47.61 -25.25
N LEU A 232 -24.22 -48.61 -24.95
CA LEU A 232 -23.29 -48.56 -23.82
C LEU A 232 -22.19 -47.51 -24.04
N LEU A 233 -21.69 -47.39 -25.26
CA LEU A 233 -20.69 -46.40 -25.63
C LEU A 233 -21.27 -44.98 -25.53
N THR A 234 -22.47 -44.75 -26.03
CA THR A 234 -23.18 -43.46 -25.92
C THR A 234 -23.42 -43.10 -24.45
N GLN A 235 -23.84 -44.05 -23.62
CA GLN A 235 -23.99 -43.82 -22.18
C GLN A 235 -22.65 -43.47 -21.51
N SER A 236 -21.59 -44.22 -21.81
CA SER A 236 -20.24 -43.94 -21.29
C SER A 236 -19.73 -42.56 -21.73
N ASN A 237 -20.00 -42.16 -22.97
CA ASN A 237 -19.59 -40.85 -23.50
C ASN A 237 -20.35 -39.71 -22.79
N GLN A 238 -21.65 -39.88 -22.53
CA GLN A 238 -22.44 -38.93 -21.76
C GLN A 238 -21.94 -38.80 -20.32
N GLU A 239 -21.62 -39.92 -19.66
CA GLU A 239 -21.03 -39.91 -18.31
C GLU A 239 -19.68 -39.18 -18.28
N LEU A 240 -18.86 -39.32 -19.32
CA LEU A 240 -17.57 -38.64 -19.44
C LEU A 240 -17.73 -37.13 -19.66
N ILE A 241 -18.70 -36.70 -20.47
CA ILE A 241 -19.03 -35.27 -20.68
C ILE A 241 -19.51 -34.65 -19.36
N LEU A 242 -20.43 -35.34 -18.65
CA LEU A 242 -20.92 -34.89 -17.35
C LEU A 242 -19.80 -34.81 -16.30
N ALA A 243 -18.89 -35.77 -16.28
CA ALA A 243 -17.73 -35.75 -15.38
C ALA A 243 -16.80 -34.56 -15.66
N ASN A 244 -16.57 -34.20 -16.93
CA ASN A 244 -15.76 -33.04 -17.31
C ASN A 244 -16.44 -31.71 -16.96
N LEU A 245 -17.75 -31.58 -17.19
CA LEU A 245 -18.52 -30.38 -16.80
C LEU A 245 -18.57 -30.19 -15.28
N ASN A 246 -18.73 -31.29 -14.53
CA ASN A 246 -18.66 -31.26 -13.07
C ASN A 246 -17.28 -30.80 -12.59
N LEU A 247 -16.20 -31.30 -13.21
CA LEU A 247 -14.83 -30.88 -12.87
C LEU A 247 -14.63 -29.37 -13.11
N LEU A 248 -15.09 -28.85 -14.25
CA LEU A 248 -15.01 -27.42 -14.56
C LEU A 248 -15.79 -26.57 -13.55
N THR A 249 -16.96 -27.06 -13.12
CA THR A 249 -17.80 -26.42 -12.10
C THR A 249 -17.11 -26.41 -10.74
N GLU A 250 -16.53 -27.53 -10.32
CA GLU A 250 -15.73 -27.63 -9.09
C GLU A 250 -14.51 -26.71 -9.13
N LEU A 251 -13.81 -26.64 -10.28
CA LEU A 251 -12.66 -25.74 -10.47
C LEU A 251 -13.07 -24.27 -10.34
N ARG A 252 -14.20 -23.91 -10.97
CA ARG A 252 -14.77 -22.56 -10.86
C ARG A 252 -15.12 -22.22 -9.42
N GLN A 253 -15.72 -23.15 -8.68
CA GLN A 253 -16.05 -22.95 -7.27
C GLN A 253 -14.79 -22.70 -6.42
N VAL A 254 -13.75 -23.52 -6.61
CA VAL A 254 -12.45 -23.35 -5.92
C VAL A 254 -11.82 -21.99 -6.24
N LEU A 255 -11.89 -21.52 -7.49
CA LEU A 255 -11.41 -20.19 -7.88
C LEU A 255 -12.20 -19.06 -7.20
N LEU A 256 -13.52 -19.17 -7.13
CA LEU A 256 -14.38 -18.18 -6.46
C LEU A 256 -14.15 -18.17 -4.94
N GLU A 257 -14.03 -19.34 -4.32
CA GLU A 257 -13.65 -19.49 -2.91
C GLU A 257 -12.30 -18.79 -2.66
N LEU A 258 -11.28 -19.06 -3.48
CA LEU A 258 -9.97 -18.42 -3.38
C LEU A 258 -10.06 -16.88 -3.51
N GLN A 259 -10.84 -16.39 -4.47
CA GLN A 259 -11.06 -14.95 -4.67
C GLN A 259 -11.71 -14.29 -3.44
N SER A 260 -12.70 -14.95 -2.84
CA SER A 260 -13.39 -14.46 -1.66
C SER A 260 -12.48 -14.38 -0.44
N ILE A 261 -11.63 -15.41 -0.23
CA ILE A 261 -10.67 -15.46 0.86
C ILE A 261 -9.67 -14.30 0.73
N GLU A 262 -9.17 -14.05 -0.49
CA GLU A 262 -8.27 -12.91 -0.74
C GLU A 262 -8.94 -11.56 -0.50
N ARG A 263 -10.19 -11.40 -0.93
CA ARG A 263 -10.95 -10.17 -0.72
C ARG A 263 -11.16 -9.88 0.76
N VAL A 264 -11.61 -10.86 1.53
CA VAL A 264 -11.87 -10.71 2.97
C VAL A 264 -10.57 -10.43 3.74
N ALA A 265 -9.49 -11.15 3.42
CA ALA A 265 -8.18 -10.91 4.03
C ALA A 265 -7.67 -9.48 3.74
N PHE A 266 -7.89 -8.98 2.51
CA PHE A 266 -7.51 -7.63 2.12
C PHE A 266 -8.35 -6.54 2.80
N GLU A 267 -9.68 -6.68 2.81
CA GLU A 267 -10.58 -5.71 3.45
C GLU A 267 -10.28 -5.59 4.95
N LYS A 268 -10.05 -6.71 5.63
CA LYS A 268 -9.76 -6.73 7.07
C LYS A 268 -8.37 -6.18 7.39
N SER A 269 -7.36 -6.49 6.56
CA SER A 269 -6.04 -5.88 6.67
C SER A 269 -6.10 -4.36 6.47
N ARG A 270 -6.91 -3.88 5.51
CA ARG A 270 -7.13 -2.45 5.28
C ARG A 270 -7.75 -1.76 6.50
N GLU A 271 -8.70 -2.41 7.18
CA GLU A 271 -9.34 -1.87 8.38
C GLU A 271 -8.35 -1.72 9.55
N GLU A 272 -7.53 -2.75 9.82
CA GLU A 272 -6.46 -2.67 10.82
C GLU A 272 -5.41 -1.58 10.49
N ILE A 273 -5.07 -1.43 9.21
CA ILE A 273 -4.17 -0.37 8.73
C ILE A 273 -4.77 1.01 8.98
N LEU A 274 -6.06 1.20 8.76
CA LEU A 274 -6.75 2.47 9.00
C LEU A 274 -6.83 2.80 10.49
N GLU A 275 -7.00 1.80 11.35
CA GLU A 275 -6.93 1.94 12.81
C GLU A 275 -5.51 2.31 13.29
N GLU A 276 -4.46 1.68 12.74
CA GLU A 276 -3.06 2.06 13.03
C GLU A 276 -2.75 3.48 12.53
N TYR A 277 -3.32 3.89 11.40
CA TYR A 277 -3.22 5.26 10.90
C TYR A 277 -3.90 6.26 11.83
N ARG A 278 -5.13 5.98 12.28
CA ARG A 278 -5.86 6.85 13.22
C ARG A 278 -5.12 7.03 14.54
N SER A 279 -4.65 5.94 15.14
CA SER A 279 -3.91 6.00 16.40
C SER A 279 -2.56 6.73 16.28
N THR A 280 -1.85 6.54 15.16
CA THR A 280 -0.61 7.27 14.87
C THR A 280 -0.86 8.76 14.63
N SER A 281 -1.92 9.12 13.89
CA SER A 281 -2.30 10.51 13.64
C SER A 281 -2.73 11.24 14.93
N LEU A 282 -3.39 10.55 15.86
CA LEU A 282 -3.75 11.13 17.15
C LEU A 282 -2.51 11.46 17.98
N SER A 283 -1.52 10.57 17.99
CA SER A 283 -0.23 10.81 18.66
C SER A 283 0.53 12.00 18.04
N LEU A 284 0.38 12.20 16.73
CA LEU A 284 0.92 13.36 16.01
C LEU A 284 0.26 14.68 16.46
N ASN A 285 -1.07 14.68 16.55
CA ASN A 285 -1.83 15.85 16.99
C ASN A 285 -1.56 16.18 18.47
N THR A 286 -1.46 15.18 19.35
CA THR A 286 -1.12 15.43 20.76
C THR A 286 0.30 15.97 20.90
N PHE A 287 1.29 15.43 20.19
CA PHE A 287 2.65 15.97 20.18
C PHE A 287 2.69 17.42 19.67
N THR A 288 2.00 17.69 18.56
CA THR A 288 1.92 19.04 17.97
C THR A 288 1.21 20.03 18.90
N GLY A 289 0.15 19.58 19.59
CA GLY A 289 -0.55 20.38 20.60
C GLY A 289 0.31 20.71 21.81
N ILE A 290 1.03 19.71 22.36
CA ILE A 290 1.96 19.91 23.48
C ILE A 290 3.09 20.88 23.08
N ALA A 291 3.68 20.68 21.90
CA ALA A 291 4.68 21.57 21.34
C ALA A 291 4.18 23.03 21.23
N SER A 292 2.98 23.22 20.70
CA SER A 292 2.35 24.53 20.55
C SER A 292 2.11 25.21 21.90
N ALA A 293 1.66 24.45 22.90
CA ALA A 293 1.45 24.95 24.26
C ALA A 293 2.77 25.41 24.91
N PHE A 294 3.86 24.66 24.74
CA PHE A 294 5.18 25.08 25.24
C PHE A 294 5.73 26.32 24.54
N ILE A 295 5.52 26.45 23.22
CA ILE A 295 5.90 27.66 22.48
C ILE A 295 5.13 28.88 23.01
N LEU A 296 3.82 28.75 23.24
CA LEU A 296 3.02 29.81 23.86
C LEU A 296 3.49 30.16 25.28
N LEU A 297 3.77 29.15 26.11
CA LEU A 297 4.32 29.36 27.45
C LEU A 297 5.64 30.13 27.39
N PHE A 298 6.53 29.79 26.46
CA PHE A 298 7.79 30.48 26.27
C PHE A 298 7.59 31.94 25.86
N ILE A 299 6.68 32.22 24.93
CA ILE A 299 6.34 33.59 24.52
C ILE A 299 5.84 34.40 25.73
N VAL A 300 4.97 33.83 26.56
CA VAL A 300 4.46 34.49 27.78
C VAL A 300 5.59 34.79 28.76
N ILE A 301 6.50 33.83 29.01
CA ILE A 301 7.67 34.03 29.87
C ILE A 301 8.54 35.17 29.33
N LEU A 302 8.77 35.20 28.02
CA LEU A 302 9.59 36.23 27.36
C LEU A 302 8.95 37.62 27.46
N ILE A 303 7.63 37.72 27.31
CA ILE A 303 6.87 38.97 27.51
C ILE A 303 6.97 39.46 28.96
N ILE A 304 6.76 38.58 29.95
CA ILE A 304 6.87 38.93 31.37
C ILE A 304 8.29 39.44 31.67
N TYR A 305 9.30 38.75 31.14
CA TYR A 305 10.69 39.13 31.32
C TYR A 305 11.02 40.48 30.68
N MET A 306 10.60 40.72 29.43
CA MET A 306 10.76 42.01 28.76
C MET A 306 10.12 43.16 29.55
N ARG A 307 8.91 42.96 30.08
CA ARG A 307 8.23 43.97 30.92
C ARG A 307 9.01 44.28 32.18
N LYS A 308 9.54 43.24 32.85
CA LYS A 308 10.37 43.41 34.06
C LYS A 308 11.66 44.17 33.75
N ALA A 309 12.35 43.80 32.67
CA ALA A 309 13.57 44.45 32.23
C ALA A 309 13.36 45.94 31.92
N SER A 310 12.33 46.28 31.14
CA SER A 310 12.00 47.67 30.80
C SER A 310 11.69 48.52 32.05
N THR A 311 11.06 47.93 33.06
CA THR A 311 10.75 48.64 34.31
C THR A 311 12.02 48.93 35.11
N SER A 312 12.95 47.98 35.18
CA SER A 312 14.24 48.17 35.86
C SER A 312 15.08 49.25 35.18
N GLU A 313 15.10 49.27 33.85
CA GLU A 313 15.81 50.30 33.08
C GLU A 313 15.24 51.70 33.34
N LYS A 314 13.91 51.86 33.32
CA LYS A 314 13.26 53.14 33.65
C LYS A 314 13.60 53.63 35.05
N ARG A 315 13.64 52.73 36.04
CA ARG A 315 14.04 53.07 37.42
C ARG A 315 15.49 53.55 37.47
N TYR A 316 16.39 52.86 36.76
CA TYR A 316 17.79 53.25 36.68
C TYR A 316 17.97 54.64 36.07
N ILE A 317 17.31 54.92 34.93
CA ILE A 317 17.36 56.23 34.27
C ILE A 317 16.80 57.31 35.20
N MET A 318 15.70 57.03 35.89
CA MET A 318 15.08 57.97 36.83
C MET A 318 16.01 58.31 38.01
N GLU A 319 16.57 57.30 38.68
CA GLU A 319 17.50 57.53 39.79
C GLU A 319 18.79 58.22 39.34
N ASN A 320 19.33 57.86 38.18
CA ASN A 320 20.49 58.54 37.61
C ASN A 320 20.18 60.01 37.31
N SER A 321 19.03 60.30 36.68
CA SER A 321 18.60 61.67 36.42
C SER A 321 18.37 62.48 37.70
N ARG A 322 17.89 61.83 38.77
CA ARG A 322 17.73 62.45 40.09
C ARG A 322 19.08 62.75 40.72
N ALA A 323 20.02 61.82 40.68
CA ALA A 323 21.38 62.00 41.19
C ALA A 323 22.10 63.14 40.46
N VAL A 324 22.03 63.18 39.12
CA VAL A 324 22.61 64.25 38.31
C VAL A 324 21.99 65.61 38.64
N ARG A 325 20.66 65.69 38.77
CA ARG A 325 19.99 66.95 39.17
C ARG A 325 20.41 67.41 40.56
N LEU A 326 20.46 66.50 41.53
CA LEU A 326 20.89 66.82 42.89
C LEU A 326 22.36 67.27 42.94
N ALA A 327 23.25 66.62 42.17
CA ALA A 327 24.65 67.02 42.05
C ALA A 327 24.77 68.42 41.44
N SER A 328 24.02 68.71 40.36
CA SER A 328 23.98 70.03 39.74
C SER A 328 23.49 71.11 40.71
N GLN A 329 22.41 70.85 41.45
CA GLN A 329 21.87 71.79 42.44
C GLN A 329 22.84 72.02 43.60
N LYS A 330 23.50 70.97 44.11
CA LYS A 330 24.55 71.08 45.14
C LYS A 330 25.69 71.98 44.64
N SER A 331 26.15 71.76 43.41
CA SER A 331 27.22 72.56 42.79
C SER A 331 26.83 74.03 42.64
N GLU A 332 25.61 74.31 42.17
CA GLU A 332 25.08 75.67 42.03
C GLU A 332 24.98 76.39 43.38
N ILE A 333 24.43 75.74 44.40
CA ILE A 333 24.34 76.31 45.75
C ILE A 333 25.73 76.61 46.30
N LEU A 334 26.69 75.70 46.16
CA LEU A 334 28.05 75.90 46.67
C LEU A 334 28.77 77.04 45.94
N ALA A 335 28.56 77.20 44.64
CA ALA A 335 29.09 78.33 43.88
C ALA A 335 28.50 79.66 44.35
N ILE A 336 27.18 79.74 44.56
CA ILE A 336 26.49 80.93 45.07
C ILE A 336 27.01 81.28 46.48
N MET A 337 27.01 80.31 47.39
CA MET A 337 27.46 80.49 48.78
C MET A 337 28.93 80.93 48.82
N SER A 338 29.79 80.36 47.97
CA SER A 338 31.19 80.77 47.87
C SER A 338 31.34 82.24 47.44
N HIS A 339 30.57 82.66 46.43
CA HIS A 339 30.59 84.04 45.97
C HIS A 339 30.10 85.02 47.04
N GLU A 340 29.03 84.69 47.75
CA GLU A 340 28.50 85.52 48.84
C GLU A 340 29.47 85.61 50.02
N ILE A 341 30.02 84.49 50.48
CA ILE A 341 30.98 84.46 51.58
C ILE A 341 32.25 85.23 51.20
N ARG A 342 32.79 85.02 49.98
CA ARG A 342 33.95 85.75 49.48
C ARG A 342 33.70 87.26 49.50
N ASN A 343 32.58 87.73 48.97
CA ASN A 343 32.25 89.16 48.96
C ASN A 343 32.15 89.74 50.38
N LYS A 344 31.55 89.02 51.33
CA LYS A 344 31.50 89.46 52.74
C LYS A 344 32.88 89.47 53.40
N LEU A 345 33.73 88.47 53.15
CA LEU A 345 35.11 88.42 53.67
C LEU A 345 35.99 89.52 53.06
N MET A 346 35.82 89.83 51.77
CA MET A 346 36.53 90.94 51.13
C MET A 346 36.15 92.29 51.75
N ALA A 347 34.88 92.49 52.10
CA ALA A 347 34.46 93.70 52.82
C ALA A 347 35.08 93.78 54.23
N ILE A 348 35.13 92.67 54.98
CA ILE A 348 35.78 92.61 56.29
C ILE A 348 37.27 92.89 56.18
N ASN A 349 37.97 92.27 55.22
CA ASN A 349 39.39 92.51 54.97
C ASN A 349 39.65 93.97 54.57
N GLY A 350 38.78 94.58 53.77
CA GLY A 350 38.87 96.00 53.43
C GLY A 350 38.74 96.90 54.66
N ALA A 351 37.77 96.64 55.54
CA ALA A 351 37.61 97.38 56.79
C ALA A 351 38.81 97.22 57.73
N VAL A 352 39.32 95.99 57.88
CA VAL A 352 40.52 95.69 58.67
C VAL A 352 41.77 96.36 58.08
N TYR A 353 41.89 96.42 56.75
CA TYR A 353 42.98 97.12 56.05
C TYR A 353 42.93 98.63 56.29
N MET A 354 41.73 99.23 56.30
CA MET A 354 41.55 100.64 56.65
C MET A 354 41.92 100.91 58.12
N LEU A 355 41.47 100.06 59.05
CA LEU A 355 41.81 100.18 60.48
C LEU A 355 43.32 100.04 60.73
N LYS A 356 44.01 99.18 59.97
CA LYS A 356 45.48 99.06 60.06
C LYS A 356 46.24 100.31 59.62
N ARG A 357 45.60 101.23 58.87
CA ARG A 357 46.20 102.49 58.39
C ARG A 357 45.92 103.68 59.31
N THR A 358 45.12 103.50 60.37
CA THR A 358 44.89 104.54 61.39
C THR A 358 45.84 104.37 62.58
N ALA A 359 45.97 105.40 63.42
CA ALA A 359 46.72 105.27 64.68
C ALA A 359 45.95 104.36 65.65
N LEU A 360 46.47 103.15 65.89
CA LEU A 360 45.91 102.17 66.83
C LEU A 360 46.70 102.21 68.14
N ILE A 361 46.02 102.10 69.29
CA ILE A 361 46.71 101.87 70.58
C ILE A 361 47.17 100.40 70.69
N PRO A 362 48.21 100.09 71.47
CA PRO A 362 48.81 98.74 71.54
C PRO A 362 47.80 97.61 71.87
N GLU A 363 46.75 97.92 72.62
CA GLU A 363 45.69 96.98 72.97
C GLU A 363 44.76 96.64 71.79
N GLN A 364 44.60 97.54 70.81
CA GLN A 364 43.74 97.36 69.63
C GLN A 364 44.44 96.63 68.47
N GLU A 365 45.78 96.67 68.42
CA GLU A 365 46.57 96.06 67.35
C GLU A 365 46.47 94.52 67.34
N LYS A 366 46.52 93.89 68.52
CA LYS A 366 46.38 92.43 68.68
C LYS A 366 45.02 91.92 68.15
N PRO A 367 43.86 92.48 68.55
CA PRO A 367 42.55 92.14 67.99
C PRO A 367 42.47 92.31 66.47
N VAL A 368 42.92 93.44 65.92
CA VAL A 368 42.86 93.72 64.48
C VAL A 368 43.70 92.71 63.68
N LYS A 369 44.89 92.36 64.18
CA LYS A 369 45.76 91.34 63.57
C LYS A 369 45.12 89.94 63.61
N SER A 370 44.44 89.61 64.71
CA SER A 370 43.70 88.35 64.86
C SER A 370 42.52 88.25 63.88
N ILE A 371 41.73 89.31 63.74
CA ILE A 371 40.59 89.35 62.79
C ILE A 371 41.11 89.18 61.35
N ASN A 372 42.20 89.85 60.99
CA ASN A 372 42.81 89.73 59.66
C ASN A 372 43.26 88.28 59.35
N LEU A 373 43.91 87.63 60.32
CA LEU A 373 44.37 86.25 60.18
C LEU A 373 43.18 85.30 60.03
N SER A 374 42.19 85.42 60.91
CA SER A 374 40.98 84.57 60.88
C SER A 374 40.19 84.73 59.59
N SER A 375 40.05 85.96 59.07
CA SER A 375 39.39 86.23 57.80
C SER A 375 40.15 85.62 56.60
N SER A 376 41.49 85.68 56.63
CA SER A 376 42.33 85.09 55.58
C SER A 376 42.26 83.56 55.58
N LEU A 377 42.32 82.94 56.76
CA LEU A 377 42.20 81.48 56.92
C LEU A 377 40.80 80.98 56.51
N LEU A 378 39.75 81.74 56.82
CA LEU A 378 38.39 81.38 56.44
C LEU A 378 38.20 81.45 54.92
N LEU A 379 38.79 82.45 54.25
CA LEU A 379 38.76 82.55 52.78
C LEU A 379 39.46 81.37 52.11
N GLU A 380 40.61 80.96 52.62
CA GLU A 380 41.34 79.77 52.16
C GLU A 380 40.51 78.50 52.34
N THR A 381 39.90 78.33 53.52
CA THR A 381 39.04 77.18 53.82
C THR A 381 37.84 77.12 52.87
N VAL A 382 37.19 78.25 52.59
CA VAL A 382 36.04 78.33 51.67
C VAL A 382 36.45 77.99 50.23
N ASN A 383 37.61 78.45 49.77
CA ASN A 383 38.12 78.08 48.45
C ASN A 383 38.41 76.57 48.36
N ASN A 384 39.06 75.99 49.38
CA ASN A 384 39.37 74.56 49.41
C ASN A 384 38.09 73.70 49.38
N VAL A 385 37.03 74.10 50.08
CA VAL A 385 35.73 73.40 50.04
C VAL A 385 35.08 73.49 48.66
N LEU A 386 35.19 74.64 47.98
CA LEU A 386 34.67 74.82 46.62
C LEU A 386 35.42 73.93 45.62
N ASP A 387 36.75 73.84 45.72
CA ASP A 387 37.58 73.06 44.80
C ASP A 387 37.31 71.55 44.95
N VAL A 388 37.12 71.06 46.18
CA VAL A 388 36.67 69.68 46.43
C VAL A 388 35.29 69.43 45.81
N SER A 389 34.36 70.38 45.95
CA SER A 389 33.01 70.25 45.38
C SER A 389 32.94 70.30 43.85
N LYS A 390 33.99 70.75 43.15
CA LYS A 390 34.05 70.71 41.68
C LYS A 390 34.57 69.39 41.13
N LEU A 391 35.24 68.59 41.97
CA LEU A 391 35.80 67.29 41.61
C LEU A 391 34.82 66.13 41.87
N GLU A 392 33.91 66.29 42.83
CA GLU A 392 32.74 65.42 43.04
C GLU A 392 31.60 65.72 42.06
#